data_AF-A0A8C6I548-F1
#
_entry.id   AF-A0A8C6I548-F1
#
_cell.length_a   1.000
_cell.length_b   1.000
_cell.length_c   1.000
_cell.angle_alpha   90.00
_cell.angle_beta   90.00
_cell.angle_gamma   90.00
#
_symmetry.space_group_name_H-M   'P 1'
#
loop_
_entity.id
_entity.type
_entity.pdbx_description
1 polymer ?
#
loop_
_entity_poly.entity_id
_entity_poly.type
_entity_poly.pdbx_seq_one_letter_code
_entity_poly.pdbx_strand_id
1 'polypeptide(L)'
;MEPTRNCPLFGDAFSAILPTGAIDVNDLRLVPDNQEVFCYPVTDQCLIIELLELQAHVQGEAAARYHFEDVGPVQGARTVHVLSAQPLWLENLSLRGCCQDAWFLSGKQQVAKDVTLHQALLRLPWYRTDLLLSINQPHPPRTKERVSQQVSWP
;
A
#
# COMPACT_ATOMS: atom_id res chain seq x y z
N MET A 1 14.61 -2.34 -17.50
CA MET A 1 14.07 -1.09 -16.92
C MET A 1 12.63 -1.01 -17.32
N GLU A 2 11.72 -1.25 -16.39
CA GLU A 2 10.30 -1.00 -16.64
C GLU A 2 10.12 0.52 -16.80
N PRO A 3 9.37 0.98 -17.81
CA PRO A 3 9.09 2.41 -17.94
C PRO A 3 8.33 2.85 -16.68
N THR A 4 8.84 3.88 -16.01
CA THR A 4 8.13 4.53 -14.91
C THR A 4 7.57 5.85 -15.39
N ARG A 5 6.36 6.20 -14.94
CA ARG A 5 5.70 7.46 -15.27
C ARG A 5 5.62 8.32 -14.02
N ASN A 6 5.97 9.59 -14.16
CA ASN A 6 5.69 10.58 -13.12
C ASN A 6 4.20 10.94 -13.22
N CYS A 7 3.47 10.66 -12.15
CA CYS A 7 2.07 11.01 -11.99
C CYS A 7 1.98 12.15 -10.97
N PRO A 8 1.50 13.34 -11.37
CA PRO A 8 1.18 14.40 -10.43
C PRO A 8 0.02 13.93 -9.56
N LEU A 9 0.19 14.12 -8.26
CA LEU A 9 -0.71 13.71 -7.19
C LEU A 9 -1.26 14.98 -6.50
N PHE A 10 -2.52 14.93 -6.05
CA PHE A 10 -3.17 16.02 -5.32
C PHE A 10 -3.10 17.38 -6.04
N GLY A 11 -3.42 17.42 -7.33
CA GLY A 11 -3.41 18.66 -8.11
C GLY A 11 -2.01 19.26 -8.32
N ASP A 12 -1.00 18.41 -8.54
CA ASP A 12 0.44 18.74 -8.71
C ASP A 12 1.19 19.09 -7.41
N ALA A 13 0.53 18.99 -6.25
CA ALA A 13 1.18 19.20 -4.96
C ALA A 13 2.23 18.13 -4.63
N PHE A 14 2.01 16.90 -5.08
CA PHE A 14 2.94 15.78 -4.97
C PHE A 14 3.23 15.17 -6.33
N SER A 15 4.32 14.43 -6.44
CA SER A 15 4.64 13.66 -7.65
C SER A 15 5.06 12.26 -7.24
N ALA A 16 4.37 11.25 -7.76
CA ALA A 16 4.74 9.85 -7.56
C ALA A 16 5.29 9.24 -8.85
N ILE A 17 6.30 8.39 -8.69
CA ILE A 17 6.85 7.60 -9.79
C ILE A 17 6.19 6.24 -9.73
N LEU A 18 5.26 5.98 -10.65
CA LEU A 18 4.52 4.72 -10.71
C LEU A 18 4.98 3.89 -11.92
N PRO A 19 5.04 2.55 -11.82
CA PRO A 19 5.26 1.71 -12.97
C PRO A 19 4.16 1.91 -14.03
N THR A 20 4.54 1.80 -15.30
CA THR A 20 3.59 1.97 -16.41
C THR A 20 2.50 0.90 -16.35
N GLY A 21 1.24 1.31 -16.47
CA GLY A 21 0.08 0.41 -16.40
C GLY A 21 -0.83 0.65 -15.21
N ALA A 22 -0.49 1.56 -14.30
CA ALA A 22 -1.40 2.08 -13.29
C ALA A 22 -2.56 2.82 -13.96
N ILE A 23 -3.79 2.37 -13.71
CA ILE A 23 -5.03 3.05 -14.12
C ILE A 23 -5.51 3.87 -12.94
N ASP A 24 -5.62 5.18 -13.13
CA ASP A 24 -6.27 6.05 -12.17
C ASP A 24 -7.78 5.76 -12.15
N VAL A 25 -8.34 5.50 -10.97
CA VAL A 25 -9.78 5.19 -10.83
C VAL A 25 -10.61 6.39 -10.39
N ASN A 26 -10.01 7.59 -10.34
CA ASN A 26 -10.75 8.83 -10.06
C ASN A 26 -11.81 9.10 -11.15
N ASP A 27 -11.58 8.61 -12.38
CA ASP A 27 -12.56 8.65 -13.47
C ASP A 27 -13.71 7.63 -13.28
N LEU A 28 -13.43 6.49 -12.64
CA LEU A 28 -14.40 5.40 -12.45
C LEU A 28 -15.31 5.60 -11.24
N ARG A 29 -14.82 6.28 -10.21
CA ARG A 29 -15.57 6.56 -8.98
C ARG A 29 -15.13 7.91 -8.40
N LEU A 30 -16.05 8.56 -7.69
CA LEU A 30 -15.69 9.72 -6.88
C LEU A 30 -14.77 9.27 -5.73
N VAL A 31 -13.49 9.58 -5.85
CA VAL A 31 -12.49 9.46 -4.79
C VAL A 31 -12.41 10.84 -4.11
N PRO A 32 -12.38 10.93 -2.77
CA PRO A 32 -12.23 12.22 -2.12
C PRO A 32 -10.88 12.85 -2.49
N ASP A 33 -10.80 14.19 -2.55
CA ASP A 33 -9.59 14.92 -2.96
C ASP A 33 -8.33 14.58 -2.13
N ASN A 34 -8.50 14.04 -0.92
CA ASN A 34 -7.39 13.61 -0.07
C ASN A 34 -6.99 12.15 -0.31
N GLN A 35 -7.57 11.46 -1.29
CA GLN A 35 -7.24 10.09 -1.66
C GLN A 35 -7.02 9.97 -3.17
N GLU A 36 -6.05 9.17 -3.57
CA GLU A 36 -5.79 8.78 -4.95
C GLU A 36 -5.69 7.27 -5.05
N VAL A 37 -6.31 6.71 -6.08
CA VAL A 37 -6.40 5.26 -6.22
C VAL A 37 -5.98 4.87 -7.63
N PHE A 38 -4.96 4.00 -7.67
CA PHE A 38 -4.35 3.49 -8.86
C PHE A 38 -4.49 1.97 -8.91
N CYS A 39 -5.17 1.46 -9.91
CA CYS A 39 -5.36 0.01 -10.10
C CYS A 39 -4.47 -0.51 -11.23
N TYR A 40 -3.81 -1.63 -10.99
CA TYR A 40 -2.99 -2.34 -11.97
C TYR A 40 -3.79 -3.52 -12.52
N PRO A 41 -4.38 -3.41 -13.73
CA PRO A 41 -5.19 -4.48 -14.31
C PRO A 41 -4.37 -5.74 -14.64
N VAL A 42 -3.04 -5.60 -14.78
CA VAL A 42 -2.14 -6.71 -15.11
C VAL A 42 -1.94 -7.65 -13.92
N THR A 43 -1.81 -7.09 -12.72
CA THR A 43 -1.51 -7.84 -11.48
C THR A 43 -2.71 -7.89 -10.53
N ASP A 44 -3.84 -7.28 -10.91
CA ASP A 44 -5.04 -7.09 -10.09
C ASP A 44 -4.75 -6.34 -8.77
N GLN A 45 -3.65 -5.57 -8.73
CA GLN A 45 -3.22 -4.86 -7.53
C GLN A 45 -3.79 -3.45 -7.50
N CYS A 46 -4.13 -2.94 -6.33
CA CYS A 46 -4.60 -1.57 -6.17
C CYS A 46 -3.70 -0.82 -5.20
N LEU A 47 -3.08 0.26 -5.65
CA LEU A 47 -2.35 1.22 -4.84
C LEU A 47 -3.31 2.37 -4.48
N ILE A 48 -3.50 2.58 -3.20
CA ILE A 48 -4.28 3.66 -2.63
C ILE A 48 -3.29 4.57 -1.90
N ILE A 49 -3.37 5.86 -2.16
CA ILE A 49 -2.56 6.89 -1.51
C ILE A 49 -3.54 7.84 -0.84
N GLU A 50 -3.39 8.07 0.46
CA GLU A 50 -4.31 8.90 1.23
C GLU A 50 -3.56 9.86 2.13
N LEU A 51 -4.03 11.11 2.17
CA LEU A 51 -3.58 12.16 3.07
C LEU A 51 -4.50 12.18 4.30
N LEU A 52 -3.92 11.81 5.44
CA LEU A 52 -4.55 11.79 6.75
C LEU A 52 -4.03 12.93 7.61
N GLU A 53 -4.78 13.31 8.64
CA GLU A 53 -4.33 14.28 9.62
C GLU A 53 -3.30 13.64 10.57
N LEU A 54 -2.21 14.36 10.85
CA LEU A 54 -1.12 13.85 11.70
C LEU A 54 -1.62 13.52 13.10
N GLN A 55 -1.59 12.23 13.47
CA GLN A 55 -1.97 11.79 14.81
C GLN A 55 -0.80 11.94 15.80
N ALA A 56 -0.73 13.07 16.50
CA ALA A 56 0.32 13.32 17.49
C ALA A 56 0.36 12.31 18.66
N HIS A 57 -0.73 11.58 18.90
CA HIS A 57 -0.87 10.60 19.98
C HIS A 57 -0.20 9.24 19.70
N VAL A 58 0.06 8.91 18.44
CA VAL A 58 0.72 7.66 18.04
C VAL A 58 2.01 8.02 17.32
N GLN A 59 3.11 7.27 17.52
CA GLN A 59 4.39 7.53 16.85
C GLN A 59 5.05 6.24 16.38
N GLY A 60 5.81 6.36 15.30
CA GLY A 60 6.58 5.26 14.74
C GLY A 60 5.73 4.05 14.35
N GLU A 61 6.18 2.87 14.80
CA GLU A 61 5.48 1.60 14.63
C GLU A 61 4.03 1.66 15.13
N ALA A 62 3.79 2.33 16.27
CA ALA A 62 2.46 2.37 16.88
C ALA A 62 1.47 3.14 15.99
N ALA A 63 1.91 4.19 15.31
CA ALA A 63 1.09 4.92 14.35
C ALA A 63 0.75 4.03 13.15
N ALA A 64 1.78 3.41 12.58
CA ALA A 64 1.62 2.59 11.39
C ALA A 64 0.76 1.33 11.67
N ARG A 65 0.88 0.76 12.88
CA ARG A 65 0.01 -0.32 13.36
C ARG A 65 -1.41 0.16 13.62
N TYR A 66 -1.59 1.33 14.25
CA TYR A 66 -2.90 1.93 14.49
C TYR A 66 -3.68 2.11 13.18
N HIS A 67 -3.03 2.70 12.16
CA HIS A 67 -3.64 2.82 10.82
C HIS A 67 -3.88 1.46 10.16
N PHE A 68 -3.01 0.47 10.36
CA PHE A 68 -3.21 -0.88 9.80
C PHE A 68 -4.41 -1.61 10.42
N GLU A 69 -4.58 -1.47 11.73
CA GLU A 69 -5.71 -2.04 12.47
C GLU A 69 -7.03 -1.33 12.16
N ASP A 70 -6.99 -0.04 11.81
CA ASP A 70 -8.16 0.73 11.36
C ASP A 70 -8.60 0.36 9.94
N VAL A 71 -7.63 0.18 9.02
CA VAL A 71 -7.89 -0.14 7.60
C VAL A 71 -8.53 -1.52 7.41
N GLY A 72 -8.18 -2.50 8.25
CA GLY A 72 -8.70 -3.88 8.13
C GLY A 72 -10.22 -4.05 8.23
N PRO A 73 -10.87 -3.62 9.32
CA PRO A 73 -12.32 -3.69 9.44
C PRO A 73 -13.04 -2.87 8.37
N VAL A 74 -12.48 -1.73 7.94
CA VAL A 74 -13.05 -0.89 6.86
C VAL A 74 -13.04 -1.63 5.51
N GLN A 75 -12.01 -2.45 5.25
CA GLN A 75 -11.96 -3.30 4.05
C GLN A 75 -12.73 -4.64 4.19
N GLY A 76 -13.42 -4.87 5.31
CA GLY A 76 -14.19 -6.08 5.56
C GLY A 76 -13.35 -7.31 5.89
N ALA A 77 -12.08 -7.12 6.28
CA ALA A 77 -11.21 -8.22 6.69
C ALA A 77 -11.73 -8.87 7.97
N ARG A 78 -11.96 -10.18 7.94
CA ARG A 78 -12.35 -10.96 9.15
C ARG A 78 -11.16 -11.20 10.06
N THR A 79 -9.98 -11.35 9.46
CA THR A 79 -8.73 -11.57 10.16
C THR A 79 -7.64 -10.73 9.52
N VAL A 80 -6.93 -9.97 10.36
CA VAL A 80 -5.81 -9.12 9.95
C VAL A 80 -4.56 -9.62 10.66
N HIS A 81 -3.59 -10.11 9.90
CA HIS A 81 -2.32 -10.59 10.42
C HIS A 81 -1.18 -9.71 9.91
N VAL A 82 -0.58 -8.91 10.79
CA VAL A 82 0.67 -8.21 10.48
C VAL A 82 1.78 -9.25 10.32
N LEU A 83 2.37 -9.32 9.13
CA LEU A 83 3.52 -10.20 8.83
C LEU A 83 4.83 -9.57 9.28
N SER A 84 4.99 -8.28 9.01
CA SER A 84 6.21 -7.53 9.31
C SER A 84 5.90 -6.04 9.41
N ALA A 85 6.51 -5.38 10.40
CA ALA A 85 6.58 -3.94 10.51
C ALA A 85 8.05 -3.56 10.53
N GLN A 86 8.45 -2.59 9.73
CA GLN A 86 9.83 -2.15 9.64
C GLN A 86 9.90 -0.66 9.32
N PRO A 87 10.80 0.10 9.97
CA PRO A 87 10.99 1.50 9.66
C PRO A 87 11.57 1.64 8.26
N LEU A 88 11.04 2.57 7.49
CA LEU A 88 11.61 2.97 6.20
C LEU A 88 12.63 4.07 6.43
N TRP A 89 13.83 3.86 5.89
CA TRP A 89 14.86 4.88 5.91
C TRP A 89 14.43 6.04 5.03
N LEU A 90 14.35 7.23 5.63
CA LEU A 90 13.99 8.48 4.96
C LEU A 90 14.85 8.74 3.72
N GLU A 91 16.06 8.19 3.68
CA GLU A 91 16.99 8.25 2.56
C GLU A 91 16.44 7.60 1.29
N ASN A 92 15.57 6.59 1.40
CA ASN A 92 14.90 6.00 0.24
C ASN A 92 13.71 6.84 -0.24
N LEU A 93 13.32 7.88 0.50
CA LEU A 93 12.22 8.75 0.15
C LEU A 93 12.76 10.02 -0.52
N SER A 94 12.14 10.40 -1.64
CA SER A 94 12.41 11.68 -2.30
C SER A 94 11.98 12.89 -1.45
N LEU A 95 11.30 12.66 -0.32
CA LEU A 95 10.78 13.65 0.63
C LEU A 95 11.74 13.95 1.80
N ARG A 96 13.06 13.81 1.59
CA ARG A 96 14.10 13.89 2.65
C ARG A 96 14.06 15.16 3.53
N GLY A 97 13.41 16.23 3.10
CA GLY A 97 13.31 17.48 3.87
C GLY A 97 12.04 17.66 4.71
N CYS A 98 10.98 16.90 4.44
CA CYS A 98 9.64 17.14 5.02
C CYS A 98 9.10 15.96 5.83
N CYS A 99 9.58 14.75 5.54
CA CYS A 99 9.20 13.54 6.26
C CYS A 99 10.09 13.39 7.49
N GLN A 100 9.52 13.13 8.67
CA GLN A 100 10.32 12.91 9.89
C GLN A 100 10.47 11.41 10.20
N ASP A 101 9.44 10.63 9.87
CA ASP A 101 9.31 9.25 10.26
C ASP A 101 8.55 8.49 9.16
N ALA A 102 8.98 7.28 8.83
CA ALA A 102 8.34 6.47 7.82
C ALA A 102 8.38 5.00 8.21
N TRP A 103 7.27 4.30 8.00
CA TRP A 103 7.09 2.92 8.43
C TRP A 103 6.40 2.12 7.34
N PHE A 104 6.86 0.90 7.17
CA PHE A 104 6.26 -0.08 6.28
C PHE A 104 5.71 -1.23 7.09
N LEU A 105 4.42 -1.51 6.93
CA LEU A 105 3.77 -2.70 7.41
C LEU A 105 3.34 -3.56 6.23
N SER A 106 3.60 -4.85 6.34
CA SER A 106 3.04 -5.85 5.46
C SER A 106 2.19 -6.76 6.31
N GLY A 107 0.97 -7.05 5.87
CA GLY A 107 0.11 -8.01 6.52
C GLY A 107 -0.76 -8.77 5.55
N LYS A 108 -1.34 -9.88 6.02
CA LYS A 108 -2.35 -10.62 5.28
C LYS A 108 -3.71 -10.32 5.86
N GLN A 109 -4.65 -10.04 4.98
CA GLN A 109 -6.04 -9.85 5.31
C GLN A 109 -6.85 -11.00 4.74
N GLN A 110 -7.55 -11.70 5.63
CA GLN A 110 -8.44 -12.78 5.28
C GLN A 110 -9.84 -12.20 5.14
N VAL A 111 -10.16 -11.80 3.92
CA VAL A 111 -11.49 -11.38 3.49
C VAL A 111 -12.24 -12.64 3.00
N ALA A 112 -12.74 -12.67 1.76
CA ALA A 112 -13.21 -13.90 1.10
C ALA A 112 -12.07 -14.73 0.49
N LYS A 113 -10.90 -14.13 0.27
CA LYS A 113 -9.65 -14.74 -0.23
C LYS A 113 -8.47 -14.15 0.56
N ASP A 114 -7.34 -14.85 0.57
CA ASP A 114 -6.09 -14.34 1.12
C ASP A 114 -5.54 -13.21 0.24
N VAL A 115 -5.54 -11.98 0.77
CA VAL A 115 -4.95 -10.80 0.14
C VAL A 115 -3.79 -10.33 1.00
N THR A 116 -2.67 -9.98 0.37
CA THR A 116 -1.56 -9.33 1.07
C THR A 116 -1.75 -7.82 0.96
N LEU A 117 -1.85 -7.14 2.09
CA LEU A 117 -1.92 -5.69 2.19
C LEU A 117 -0.54 -5.17 2.61
N HIS A 118 0.04 -4.32 1.78
CA HIS A 118 1.25 -3.57 2.11
C HIS A 118 0.90 -2.13 2.40
N GLN A 119 1.12 -1.68 3.62
CA GLN A 119 0.87 -0.33 4.07
C GLN A 119 2.19 0.39 4.31
N ALA A 120 2.35 1.61 3.80
CA ALA A 120 3.44 2.49 4.15
C ALA A 120 2.87 3.78 4.74
N LEU A 121 3.32 4.14 5.94
CA LEU A 121 2.98 5.40 6.60
C LEU A 121 4.19 6.32 6.51
N LEU A 122 4.00 7.52 5.97
CA LEU A 122 5.00 8.58 5.93
C LEU A 122 4.48 9.77 6.71
N ARG A 123 5.19 10.17 7.76
CA ARG A 123 4.76 11.25 8.64
C ARG A 123 5.41 12.56 8.24
N LEU A 124 4.59 13.54 7.90
CA LEU A 124 5.01 14.89 7.53
C LEU A 124 4.57 15.90 8.60
N PRO A 125 5.27 15.98 9.74
CA PRO A 125 4.89 16.89 10.82
C PRO A 125 4.92 18.37 10.42
N TRP A 126 5.74 18.72 9.43
CA TRP A 126 5.79 20.06 8.83
C TRP A 126 4.46 20.52 8.26
N TYR A 127 3.68 19.59 7.69
CA TYR A 127 2.37 19.85 7.12
C TYR A 127 1.23 19.37 8.00
N ARG A 128 1.54 18.81 9.19
CA ARG A 128 0.58 18.10 10.06
C ARG A 128 -0.23 17.05 9.29
N THR A 129 0.43 16.33 8.40
CA THR A 129 -0.20 15.32 7.55
C THR A 129 0.54 13.99 7.67
N ASP A 130 -0.21 12.91 7.74
CA ASP A 130 0.25 11.54 7.62
C ASP A 130 -0.13 11.03 6.22
N LEU A 131 0.86 10.64 5.42
CA LEU A 131 0.66 10.12 4.07
C LEU A 131 0.66 8.58 4.15
N LEU A 132 -0.48 7.99 3.87
CA LEU A 132 -0.70 6.55 3.95
C LEU A 132 -0.79 5.95 2.55
N LEU A 133 0.13 5.04 2.22
CA LEU A 133 0.04 4.21 1.03
C LEU A 133 -0.46 2.83 1.42
N SER A 134 -1.40 2.29 0.68
CA SER A 134 -1.96 0.95 0.87
C SER A 134 -1.97 0.24 -0.48
N ILE A 135 -1.21 -0.85 -0.60
CA ILE A 135 -1.18 -1.70 -1.79
C ILE A 135 -1.87 -3.01 -1.46
N ASN A 136 -3.02 -3.22 -2.08
CA ASN A 136 -3.71 -4.49 -2.06
C ASN A 136 -3.14 -5.38 -3.16
N GLN A 137 -2.49 -6.46 -2.75
CA GLN A 137 -1.99 -7.50 -3.64
C GLN A 137 -2.82 -8.77 -3.45
N PRO A 138 -3.81 -9.03 -4.33
CA PRO A 138 -4.50 -10.30 -4.31
C PRO A 138 -3.48 -11.39 -4.65
N HIS A 139 -3.39 -12.40 -3.79
CA HIS A 139 -2.62 -13.56 -4.16
C HIS A 139 -3.41 -14.29 -5.25
N PRO A 140 -2.79 -14.64 -6.41
CA PRO A 140 -3.46 -15.54 -7.33
C PRO A 140 -3.84 -16.79 -6.53
N PRO A 141 -5.03 -17.37 -6.74
CA PRO A 141 -5.37 -18.64 -6.12
C PRO A 141 -4.21 -19.56 -6.46
N ARG A 142 -3.56 -20.13 -5.43
CA ARG A 142 -2.44 -21.04 -5.60
C ARG A 142 -2.92 -22.14 -6.54
N THR A 143 -2.65 -22.00 -7.84
CA THR A 143 -2.80 -23.06 -8.80
C THR A 143 -1.93 -24.14 -8.20
N LYS A 144 -2.56 -25.22 -7.74
CA LYS A 144 -1.85 -26.40 -7.28
C LYS A 144 -0.79 -26.66 -8.34
N GLU A 145 0.47 -26.41 -8.00
CA GLU A 145 1.58 -26.94 -8.78
C GLU A 145 1.24 -28.41 -8.92
N ARG A 146 0.88 -28.81 -10.15
CA ARG A 146 0.77 -30.21 -10.51
C ARG A 146 2.16 -30.73 -10.20
N VAL A 147 2.25 -31.46 -9.08
CA VAL A 147 3.40 -32.27 -8.75
C VAL A 147 3.60 -33.17 -9.96
N SER A 148 4.51 -32.76 -10.84
CA SER A 148 5.12 -33.65 -11.82
C SER A 148 6.00 -34.59 -11.00
N GLN A 149 5.35 -35.51 -10.30
CA GLN A 149 5.97 -36.75 -9.85
C GLN A 149 6.27 -37.52 -11.13
N GLN A 150 7.47 -37.29 -11.66
CA GLN A 150 8.07 -38.15 -12.65
C GLN A 150 8.35 -39.49 -11.95
N VAL A 151 7.34 -40.35 -11.95
CA VAL A 151 7.47 -41.77 -11.65
C VAL A 151 8.25 -42.41 -12.79
N SER A 152 9.52 -42.69 -12.55
CA SER A 152 10.32 -43.57 -13.41
C SER A 152 10.32 -44.97 -12.81
N TRP A 153 9.70 -45.90 -13.53
CA TRP A 153 9.93 -47.36 -13.50
C TRP A 153 9.77 -47.86 -14.94
N PRO A 154 10.26 -49.04 -15.32
CA PRO A 154 11.10 -50.00 -14.57
C PRO A 154 12.59 -49.97 -14.93
#